data_AF-A0A8H6T2K4-F1
#
_entry.id   AF-A0A8H6T2K4-F1
#
_cell.length_a   1.000
_cell.length_b   1.000
_cell.length_c   1.000
_cell.angle_alpha   90.00
_cell.angle_beta   90.00
_cell.angle_gamma   90.00
#
_symmetry.space_group_name_H-M   'P 1'
#
loop_
_entity.id
_entity.type
_entity.pdbx_description
1 polymer ?
#
loop_
_entity_poly.entity_id
_entity_poly.type
_entity_poly.pdbx_seq_one_letter_code
_entity_poly.pdbx_strand_id
1 'polypeptide(L)'
;MELTMDILTARTWAGLTSLKIIDMVPATVLGTLRETPALVHCWASFWVVTAPSTDTPVHVPHLQTLILEAEAIEGALVPLMERLEMPRLARLAIKEELTGDIDADIVSHSLARLMRMWGCAKSLTTICFLDVSVEEPLRRAIQSATGVSEVLVSGYPVGEWHPPEEWGTYY
;
A
#
# COMPACT_ATOMS: atom_id res chain seq x y z
N MET A 1 22.61 1.53 11.03
CA MET A 1 22.09 1.45 12.42
C MET A 1 20.83 0.64 12.34
N GLU A 2 20.94 -0.68 12.55
CA GLU A 2 19.79 -1.58 12.53
C GLU A 2 18.92 -1.26 13.75
N LEU A 3 17.67 -0.84 13.51
CA LEU A 3 16.64 -0.89 14.55
C LEU A 3 16.38 -2.37 14.84
N THR A 4 17.07 -2.93 15.82
CA THR A 4 16.74 -4.25 16.34
C THR A 4 15.32 -4.18 16.90
N MET A 5 14.43 -5.02 16.39
CA MET A 5 13.03 -5.16 16.84
C MET A 5 12.90 -5.41 18.35
N ASP A 6 14.00 -5.76 19.02
CA ASP A 6 14.14 -6.02 20.45
C ASP A 6 13.96 -4.77 21.36
N ILE A 7 13.91 -3.55 20.80
CA ILE A 7 13.76 -2.32 21.60
C ILE A 7 12.30 -2.12 22.06
N LEU A 8 11.33 -2.63 21.30
CA LEU A 8 9.91 -2.43 21.58
C LEU A 8 9.30 -3.68 22.23
N THR A 9 8.61 -3.49 23.35
CA THR A 9 7.87 -4.59 23.99
C THR A 9 6.71 -5.05 23.09
N ALA A 10 6.27 -6.31 23.22
CA ALA A 10 5.10 -6.82 22.50
C ALA A 10 3.85 -5.93 22.69
N ARG A 11 3.69 -5.32 23.87
CA ARG A 11 2.59 -4.38 24.15
C ARG A 11 2.71 -3.10 23.34
N THR A 12 3.94 -2.62 23.12
CA THR A 12 4.19 -1.41 22.33
C THR A 12 3.88 -1.66 20.86
N TRP A 13 4.27 -2.81 20.32
CA TRP A 13 3.88 -3.25 18.98
C TRP A 13 2.37 -3.34 18.81
N ALA A 14 1.68 -3.95 19.77
CA ALA A 14 0.23 -4.11 19.73
C ALA A 14 -0.55 -2.79 19.75
N GLY A 15 0.01 -1.73 20.33
CA GLY A 15 -0.62 -0.41 20.44
C GLY A 15 -0.20 0.60 19.36
N LEU A 16 0.68 0.20 18.43
CA LEU A 16 1.26 1.10 17.44
C LEU A 16 0.25 1.42 16.34
N THR A 17 -0.04 2.70 16.15
CA THR A 17 -1.07 3.18 15.20
C THR A 17 -0.48 3.72 13.90
N SER A 18 0.80 4.10 13.89
CA SER A 18 1.49 4.64 12.72
C SER A 18 2.88 4.03 12.61
N LEU A 19 3.20 3.45 11.46
CA LEU A 19 4.47 2.78 11.22
C LEU A 19 5.06 3.21 9.87
N LYS A 20 6.35 3.53 9.86
CA LYS A 20 7.13 3.69 8.64
C LYS A 20 8.18 2.60 8.61
N ILE A 21 8.05 1.70 7.65
CA ILE A 21 8.98 0.63 7.35
C ILE A 21 9.74 1.04 6.10
N ILE A 22 11.05 1.17 6.24
CA ILE A 22 11.93 1.61 5.16
C ILE A 22 12.90 0.48 4.92
N ASP A 23 13.11 0.15 3.65
CA ASP A 23 14.11 -0.80 3.22
C ASP A 23 13.94 -2.09 4.02
N MET A 24 12.80 -2.78 3.84
CA MET A 24 12.62 -4.13 4.38
C MET A 24 12.18 -5.12 3.31
N VAL A 25 12.57 -6.38 3.49
CA VAL A 25 12.10 -7.46 2.63
C VAL A 25 10.61 -7.74 2.90
N PRO A 26 9.83 -8.17 1.90
CA PRO A 26 8.39 -8.42 2.04
C PRO A 26 8.00 -9.30 3.24
N ALA A 27 8.78 -10.33 3.54
CA ALA A 27 8.52 -11.22 4.68
C ALA A 27 8.60 -10.50 6.03
N THR A 28 9.56 -9.59 6.21
CA THR A 28 9.71 -8.80 7.43
C THR A 28 8.58 -7.80 7.58
N VAL A 29 8.13 -7.19 6.47
CA VAL A 29 6.96 -6.30 6.48
C VAL A 29 5.71 -7.06 6.91
N LEU A 30 5.44 -8.23 6.33
CA LEU A 30 4.30 -9.07 6.73
C LEU A 30 4.38 -9.49 8.20
N GLY A 31 5.56 -9.85 8.69
CA GLY A 31 5.80 -10.15 10.11
C GLY A 31 5.48 -8.95 11.00
N THR A 32 5.97 -7.76 10.62
CA THR A 32 5.75 -6.53 11.38
C THR A 32 4.27 -6.15 11.41
N LEU A 33 3.58 -6.21 10.27
CA LEU A 33 2.15 -5.93 10.18
C LEU A 33 1.30 -6.87 11.05
N ARG A 34 1.72 -8.13 11.19
CA ARG A 34 1.04 -9.11 12.05
C ARG A 34 1.17 -8.76 13.54
N GLU A 35 2.29 -8.19 13.94
CA GLU A 35 2.54 -7.76 15.33
C GLU A 35 1.93 -6.37 15.65
N THR A 36 1.39 -5.67 14.65
CA THR A 36 0.77 -4.34 14.81
C THR A 36 -0.73 -4.33 14.47
N PRO A 37 -1.59 -5.02 15.25
CA PRO A 37 -3.03 -5.09 14.97
C PRO A 37 -3.75 -3.73 15.06
N ALA A 38 -3.23 -2.77 15.83
CA ALA A 38 -3.80 -1.44 16.00
C ALA A 38 -3.39 -0.43 14.91
N LEU A 39 -2.66 -0.87 13.88
CA LEU A 39 -2.10 0.01 12.87
C LEU A 39 -3.20 0.69 12.06
N VAL A 40 -3.10 2.02 11.93
CA VAL A 40 -4.01 2.89 11.17
C VAL A 40 -3.33 3.46 9.94
N HIS A 41 -2.04 3.78 10.04
CA HIS A 41 -1.23 4.32 8.96
C HIS A 41 0.06 3.52 8.78
N CYS A 42 0.34 3.10 7.55
CA CYS A 42 1.55 2.36 7.22
C CYS A 42 2.21 2.93 5.97
N TRP A 43 3.51 3.22 6.07
CA TRP A 43 4.41 3.38 4.93
C TRP A 43 5.31 2.16 4.87
N ALA A 44 5.43 1.54 3.71
CA ALA A 44 6.36 0.44 3.49
C ALA A 44 7.12 0.68 2.18
N SER A 45 8.45 0.84 2.29
CA SER A 45 9.35 0.76 1.14
C SER A 45 10.09 -0.58 1.11
N PHE A 46 10.29 -1.11 -0.10
CA PHE A 46 10.89 -2.41 -0.33
C PHE A 46 12.06 -2.32 -1.30
N TRP A 47 13.16 -2.92 -0.87
CA TRP A 47 14.27 -3.41 -1.69
C TRP A 47 14.10 -4.92 -1.94
N VAL A 48 13.94 -5.37 -3.18
CA VAL A 48 13.58 -6.77 -3.45
C VAL A 48 14.82 -7.64 -3.73
N VAL A 49 14.78 -8.88 -3.22
CA VAL A 49 15.51 -10.02 -3.83
C VAL A 49 14.63 -11.28 -3.96
N THR A 50 13.55 -11.46 -3.17
CA THR A 50 12.72 -12.69 -3.21
C THR A 50 11.28 -12.49 -2.74
N ALA A 51 10.33 -13.21 -3.36
CA ALA A 51 8.95 -13.30 -2.90
C ALA A 51 8.83 -13.92 -1.49
N PRO A 52 7.86 -13.48 -0.66
CA PRO A 52 7.69 -14.04 0.68
C PRO A 52 7.20 -15.50 0.61
N SER A 53 7.70 -16.39 1.50
CA SER A 53 7.42 -17.83 1.47
C SER A 53 6.21 -18.29 2.30
N THR A 54 5.57 -17.39 3.05
CA THR A 54 4.52 -17.72 4.04
C THR A 54 3.07 -17.65 3.51
N ASP A 55 2.38 -18.78 3.40
CA ASP A 55 0.99 -18.85 2.86
C ASP A 55 -0.11 -18.24 3.74
N THR A 56 0.19 -17.74 4.93
CA THR A 56 -0.84 -17.23 5.86
C THR A 56 -1.14 -15.75 5.58
N PRO A 57 -2.41 -15.39 5.30
CA PRO A 57 -2.84 -14.00 5.21
C PRO A 57 -2.52 -13.20 6.49
N VAL A 58 -2.26 -11.92 6.33
CA VAL A 58 -2.01 -10.96 7.41
C VAL A 58 -3.19 -9.99 7.49
N HIS A 59 -3.91 -10.07 8.59
CA HIS A 59 -5.09 -9.25 8.84
C HIS A 59 -4.72 -7.97 9.60
N VAL A 60 -4.99 -6.80 9.00
CA VAL A 60 -4.71 -5.48 9.57
C VAL A 60 -6.02 -4.68 9.66
N PRO A 61 -6.86 -4.96 10.68
CA PRO A 61 -8.28 -4.58 10.70
C PRO A 61 -8.53 -3.08 10.78
N HIS A 62 -7.56 -2.33 11.28
CA HIS A 62 -7.69 -0.90 11.55
C HIS A 62 -6.98 -0.01 10.53
N LEU A 63 -6.29 -0.61 9.55
CA LEU A 63 -5.49 0.14 8.59
C LEU A 63 -6.40 0.97 7.69
N GLN A 64 -6.16 2.28 7.66
CA GLN A 64 -6.90 3.25 6.85
C GLN A 64 -6.05 3.85 5.74
N THR A 65 -4.73 3.98 5.96
CA THR A 65 -3.80 4.50 4.97
C THR A 65 -2.66 3.51 4.77
N LEU A 66 -2.42 3.13 3.52
CA LEU A 66 -1.26 2.32 3.13
C LEU A 66 -0.52 3.01 2.00
N ILE A 67 0.79 3.17 2.16
CA ILE A 67 1.70 3.70 1.15
C ILE A 67 2.73 2.62 0.88
N LEU A 68 2.79 2.16 -0.37
CA LEU A 68 3.68 1.10 -0.83
C LEU A 68 4.65 1.68 -1.85
N GLU A 69 5.94 1.47 -1.62
CA GLU A 69 7.00 1.85 -2.56
C GLU A 69 7.90 0.64 -2.82
N ALA A 70 7.98 0.21 -4.08
CA ALA A 70 8.87 -0.86 -4.48
C ALA A 70 9.81 -0.38 -5.58
N GLU A 71 11.12 -0.56 -5.38
CA GLU A 71 12.09 -0.35 -6.44
C GLU A 71 11.99 -1.51 -7.46
N ALA A 72 11.28 -1.24 -8.56
CA ALA A 72 11.36 -1.85 -9.90
C ALA A 72 11.85 -3.31 -10.03
N ILE A 73 11.32 -4.24 -9.23
CA ILE A 73 11.54 -5.67 -9.46
C ILE A 73 10.19 -6.32 -9.73
N GLU A 74 10.00 -6.61 -11.03
CA GLU A 74 8.82 -7.21 -11.66
C GLU A 74 8.08 -8.18 -10.73
N GLY A 75 6.91 -7.76 -10.26
CA GLY A 75 5.96 -8.66 -9.62
C GLY A 75 6.24 -9.02 -8.17
N ALA A 76 7.08 -8.30 -7.43
CA ALA A 76 7.26 -8.53 -5.99
C ALA A 76 6.15 -7.90 -5.12
N LEU A 77 5.54 -6.81 -5.60
CA LEU A 77 4.48 -6.11 -4.88
C LEU A 77 3.19 -6.95 -4.83
N VAL A 78 2.84 -7.59 -5.94
CA VAL A 78 1.60 -8.38 -6.08
C VAL A 78 1.52 -9.53 -5.05
N PRO A 79 2.53 -10.41 -4.89
CA PRO A 79 2.51 -11.48 -3.88
C PRO A 79 2.40 -10.97 -2.44
N LEU A 80 2.96 -9.79 -2.13
CA LEU A 80 2.78 -9.17 -0.81
C LEU A 80 1.35 -8.67 -0.64
N MET A 81 0.83 -7.95 -1.63
CA MET A 81 -0.53 -7.42 -1.63
C MET A 81 -1.57 -8.54 -1.54
N GLU A 82 -1.38 -9.65 -2.24
CA GLU A 82 -2.29 -10.81 -2.22
C GLU A 82 -2.41 -11.47 -0.83
N ARG A 83 -1.51 -11.16 0.11
CA ARG A 83 -1.51 -11.71 1.47
C ARG A 83 -2.09 -10.79 2.52
N LEU A 84 -2.52 -9.58 2.15
CA LEU A 84 -3.05 -8.62 3.11
C LEU A 84 -4.58 -8.67 3.16
N GLU A 85 -5.14 -8.46 4.35
CA GLU A 85 -6.56 -8.17 4.55
C GLU A 85 -6.70 -6.88 5.33
N MET A 86 -7.33 -5.87 4.72
CA MET A 86 -7.35 -4.51 5.22
C MET A 86 -8.76 -3.91 5.04
N PRO A 87 -9.78 -4.42 5.74
CA PRO A 87 -11.18 -4.11 5.44
C PRO A 87 -11.56 -2.63 5.62
N ARG A 88 -10.73 -1.86 6.33
CA ARG A 88 -10.93 -0.42 6.59
C ARG A 88 -10.04 0.49 5.75
N LEU A 89 -9.31 -0.06 4.79
CA LEU A 89 -8.41 0.72 3.96
C LEU A 89 -9.19 1.78 3.18
N ALA A 90 -8.92 3.05 3.45
CA ALA A 90 -9.59 4.18 2.83
C ALA A 90 -8.71 4.84 1.75
N ARG A 91 -7.38 4.79 1.93
CA ARG A 91 -6.40 5.44 1.07
C ARG A 91 -5.24 4.49 0.76
N LEU A 92 -4.94 4.37 -0.53
CA LEU A 92 -3.83 3.58 -1.03
C LEU A 92 -2.92 4.46 -1.87
N ALA A 93 -1.62 4.37 -1.65
CA ALA A 93 -0.61 4.95 -2.52
C ALA A 93 0.35 3.88 -3.00
N ILE A 94 0.66 3.90 -4.28
CA ILE A 94 1.56 2.94 -4.90
C ILE A 94 2.60 3.72 -5.69
N LYS A 95 3.86 3.51 -5.32
CA LYS A 95 5.03 3.78 -6.15
C LYS A 95 5.49 2.45 -6.70
N GLU A 96 4.93 2.11 -7.84
CA GLU A 96 5.41 1.05 -8.71
C GLU A 96 5.56 1.72 -10.06
N GLU A 97 6.67 1.47 -10.73
CA GLU A 97 6.81 1.80 -12.14
C GLU A 97 5.76 0.99 -12.92
N LEU A 98 4.53 1.51 -12.99
CA LEU A 98 3.53 1.10 -13.99
C LEU A 98 3.92 1.65 -15.37
N THR A 99 5.22 1.85 -15.60
CA THR A 99 5.78 2.37 -16.83
C THR A 99 5.95 1.22 -17.79
N GLY A 100 4.89 1.00 -18.55
CA GLY A 100 4.86 0.19 -19.74
C GLY A 100 3.57 0.47 -20.48
N ASP A 101 3.47 -0.05 -21.71
CA ASP A 101 2.26 -0.14 -22.53
C ASP A 101 1.25 -1.12 -21.88
N ILE A 102 1.04 -1.00 -20.57
CA ILE A 102 0.22 -1.89 -19.76
C ILE A 102 -1.23 -1.51 -20.00
N ASP A 103 -1.98 -2.48 -20.48
CA ASP A 103 -3.40 -2.36 -20.73
C ASP A 103 -4.15 -1.86 -19.47
N ALA A 104 -4.90 -0.76 -19.64
CA ALA A 104 -5.70 -0.16 -18.58
C ALA A 104 -6.72 -1.14 -17.98
N ASP A 105 -7.19 -2.09 -18.78
CA ASP A 105 -8.08 -3.15 -18.29
C ASP A 105 -7.33 -4.08 -17.34
N ILE A 106 -6.07 -4.44 -17.63
CA ILE A 106 -5.28 -5.31 -16.75
C ILE A 106 -5.05 -4.64 -15.38
N VAL A 107 -4.66 -3.37 -15.38
CA VAL A 107 -4.40 -2.61 -14.13
C VAL A 107 -5.68 -2.48 -13.31
N SER A 108 -6.77 -2.04 -13.93
CA SER A 108 -8.04 -1.81 -13.25
C SER A 108 -8.67 -3.10 -12.69
N HIS A 109 -8.63 -4.20 -13.43
CA HIS A 109 -9.11 -5.50 -12.95
C HIS A 109 -8.22 -6.06 -11.83
N SER A 110 -6.90 -5.86 -11.91
CA SER A 110 -5.97 -6.28 -10.87
C SER A 110 -6.23 -5.54 -9.56
N LEU A 111 -6.42 -4.22 -9.61
CA LEU A 111 -6.79 -3.41 -8.44
C LEU A 111 -8.15 -3.83 -7.86
N ALA A 112 -9.17 -4.01 -8.71
CA ALA A 112 -10.49 -4.47 -8.26
C ALA A 112 -10.45 -5.88 -7.63
N ARG A 113 -9.57 -6.77 -8.13
CA ARG A 113 -9.30 -8.08 -7.52
C ARG A 113 -8.66 -7.92 -6.14
N LEU A 114 -7.62 -7.10 -6.01
CA LEU A 114 -6.94 -6.84 -4.74
C LEU A 114 -7.89 -6.23 -3.71
N MET A 115 -8.72 -5.25 -4.08
CA MET A 115 -9.72 -4.67 -3.17
C MET A 115 -10.73 -5.68 -2.62
N ARG A 116 -11.14 -6.65 -3.45
CA ARG A 116 -12.02 -7.74 -3.01
C ARG A 116 -11.30 -8.65 -2.03
N MET A 117 -10.06 -9.02 -2.32
CA MET A 117 -9.23 -9.84 -1.42
C MET A 117 -8.99 -9.14 -0.08
N TRP A 118 -8.72 -7.83 -0.12
CA TRP A 118 -8.51 -7.03 1.08
C TRP A 118 -9.77 -6.77 1.89
N GLY A 119 -10.95 -7.00 1.32
CA GLY A 119 -12.23 -6.69 1.93
C GLY A 119 -12.53 -5.18 2.02
N CYS A 120 -11.86 -4.35 1.21
CA CYS A 120 -11.91 -2.88 1.32
C CYS A 120 -12.75 -2.18 0.24
N ALA A 121 -13.48 -2.93 -0.59
CA ALA A 121 -14.21 -2.38 -1.73
C ALA A 121 -15.24 -1.28 -1.38
N LYS A 122 -15.71 -1.23 -0.13
CA LYS A 122 -16.65 -0.20 0.36
C LYS A 122 -15.97 0.95 1.10
N SER A 123 -14.72 0.77 1.50
CA SER A 123 -13.97 1.71 2.35
C SER A 123 -12.95 2.51 1.55
N LEU A 124 -12.35 1.92 0.51
CA LEU A 124 -11.33 2.58 -0.29
C LEU A 124 -11.96 3.68 -1.15
N THR A 125 -11.57 4.94 -0.90
CA THR A 125 -12.07 6.11 -1.62
C THR A 125 -11.04 6.72 -2.55
N THR A 126 -9.75 6.54 -2.25
CA THR A 126 -8.65 7.24 -2.93
C THR A 126 -7.50 6.29 -3.25
N ILE A 127 -7.06 6.32 -4.51
CA ILE A 127 -5.83 5.66 -4.98
C ILE A 127 -4.88 6.75 -5.50
N CYS A 128 -3.64 6.75 -5.05
CA CYS A 128 -2.61 7.65 -5.55
C CYS A 128 -1.46 6.87 -6.20
N PHE A 129 -1.07 7.31 -7.39
CA PHE A 129 0.12 6.84 -8.07
C PHE A 129 1.25 7.85 -7.85
N LEU A 130 2.37 7.35 -7.34
CA LEU A 130 3.52 8.15 -6.95
C LEU A 130 4.55 8.12 -8.06
N ASP A 131 5.07 9.30 -8.44
CA ASP A 131 6.12 9.48 -9.45
C ASP A 131 5.77 8.91 -10.84
N VAL A 132 4.49 8.63 -11.14
CA VAL A 132 4.01 8.06 -12.41
C VAL A 132 2.83 8.86 -12.97
N SER A 133 2.87 9.18 -14.27
CA SER A 133 1.74 9.80 -14.96
C SER A 133 0.61 8.80 -15.20
N VAL A 134 -0.60 9.16 -14.77
CA VAL A 134 -1.83 8.39 -15.06
C VAL A 134 -2.66 9.12 -16.09
N GLU A 135 -2.71 8.58 -17.30
CA GLU A 135 -3.55 9.10 -18.37
C GLU A 135 -5.04 8.95 -18.04
N GLU A 136 -5.85 9.81 -18.64
CA GLU A 136 -7.29 9.86 -18.41
C GLU A 136 -8.05 8.55 -18.73
N PRO A 137 -7.72 7.78 -19.79
CA PRO A 137 -8.34 6.49 -20.03
C PRO A 137 -8.10 5.49 -18.89
N LEU A 138 -6.87 5.42 -18.39
CA LEU A 138 -6.51 4.55 -17.26
C LEU A 138 -7.22 5.00 -15.97
N ARG A 139 -7.27 6.31 -15.71
CA ARG A 139 -7.99 6.90 -14.56
C ARG A 139 -9.44 6.44 -14.52
N ARG A 140 -10.15 6.55 -15.65
CA ARG A 140 -11.56 6.15 -15.77
C ARG A 140 -11.74 4.65 -15.64
N ALA A 141 -10.84 3.85 -16.22
CA ALA A 141 -10.88 2.40 -16.10
C ALA A 141 -10.77 1.97 -14.63
N ILE A 142 -9.83 2.57 -13.88
CA ILE A 142 -9.67 2.33 -12.45
C ILE A 142 -10.94 2.72 -11.68
N GLN A 143 -11.45 3.95 -11.85
CA GLN A 143 -12.65 4.42 -11.16
C GLN A 143 -13.87 3.53 -11.43
N SER A 144 -14.05 3.11 -12.70
CA SER A 144 -15.15 2.22 -13.10
C SER A 144 -15.04 0.83 -12.47
N ALA A 145 -13.84 0.23 -12.47
CA ALA A 145 -13.63 -1.12 -11.96
C ALA A 145 -13.64 -1.22 -10.43
N THR A 146 -13.16 -0.17 -9.76
CA THR A 146 -12.93 -0.17 -8.31
C THR A 146 -14.00 0.58 -7.52
N GLY A 147 -14.70 1.53 -8.15
CA GLY A 147 -15.64 2.42 -7.48
C GLY A 147 -15.00 3.52 -6.64
N VAL A 148 -13.68 3.70 -6.70
CA VAL A 148 -12.99 4.77 -5.96
C VAL A 148 -13.41 6.14 -6.48
N SER A 149 -13.53 7.09 -5.56
CA SER A 149 -13.94 8.47 -5.89
C SER A 149 -12.79 9.24 -6.53
N GLU A 150 -11.57 9.00 -6.06
CA GLU A 150 -10.40 9.76 -6.45
C GLU A 150 -9.27 8.85 -6.90
N VAL A 151 -8.69 9.20 -8.05
CA VAL A 151 -7.40 8.71 -8.50
C VAL A 151 -6.50 9.93 -8.58
N LEU A 152 -5.36 9.91 -7.90
CA LEU A 152 -4.44 11.04 -7.80
C LEU A 152 -3.07 10.67 -8.36
N VAL A 153 -2.32 11.67 -8.77
CA VAL A 153 -0.90 11.55 -9.14
C VAL A 153 -0.13 12.52 -8.25
N SER A 154 0.90 12.04 -7.56
CA SER A 154 1.80 12.87 -6.76
C SER A 154 3.22 12.77 -7.30
N GLY A 155 3.87 13.92 -7.49
CA GLY A 155 5.28 14.01 -7.91
C GLY A 155 6.24 14.32 -6.76
N TYR A 156 5.79 14.16 -5.51
CA TYR A 156 6.63 14.36 -4.33
C TYR A 156 7.23 13.02 -3.88
N PRO A 157 8.52 12.99 -3.51
CA PRO A 157 9.14 11.81 -2.96
C PRO A 157 8.46 11.41 -1.64
N VAL A 158 8.22 10.11 -1.47
CA VAL A 158 7.50 9.45 -0.35
C VAL A 158 8.01 9.84 1.05
N GLY A 159 9.23 10.36 1.12
CA GLY A 159 9.82 10.96 2.32
C GLY A 159 8.99 12.08 2.95
N GLU A 160 8.20 12.79 2.14
CA GLU A 160 7.42 13.97 2.54
C GLU A 160 5.93 13.69 2.72
N TRP A 161 5.44 12.49 2.35
CA TRP A 161 4.04 12.11 2.53
C TRP A 161 3.73 11.86 4.02
N HIS A 162 3.42 12.93 4.74
CA HIS A 162 2.91 12.88 6.11
C HIS A 162 1.41 12.52 6.11
N PRO A 163 0.91 11.78 7.13
CA PRO A 163 -0.53 11.73 7.38
C PRO A 163 -1.01 13.15 7.77
N PRO A 164 -2.29 13.47 7.52
CA PRO A 164 -2.72 14.61 6.74
C PRO A 164 -2.37 15.99 7.35
N GLU A 165 -1.48 16.71 6.67
CA GLU A 165 -1.72 18.14 6.35
C GLU A 165 -1.85 18.35 4.82
N GLU A 166 -1.25 17.47 4.00
CA GLU A 166 -1.12 17.71 2.54
C GLU A 166 -2.27 17.18 1.67
N TRP A 167 -3.27 16.53 2.24
CA TRP A 167 -4.32 15.82 1.47
C TRP A 167 -5.62 16.63 1.35
N GLY A 168 -5.51 17.95 1.49
CA GLY A 168 -6.63 18.87 1.55
C GLY A 168 -6.27 20.27 1.09
N THR A 169 -5.63 20.42 -0.06
CA THR A 169 -5.65 21.67 -0.83
C THR A 169 -5.36 21.39 -2.30
N TYR A 170 -6.40 21.04 -3.04
CA TYR A 170 -6.45 21.35 -4.47
C TYR A 170 -7.21 22.67 -4.58
N TYR A 171 -6.50 23.75 -4.94
CA TYR A 171 -7.12 24.97 -5.49
C TYR A 171 -7.65 24.68 -6.89
#